data_AF-V4HKU9-F1
#
_entry.id   AF-V4HKU9-F1
#
_cell.length_a   1.000
_cell.length_b   1.000
_cell.length_c   1.000
_cell.angle_alpha   90.00
_cell.angle_beta   90.00
_cell.angle_gamma   90.00
#
_symmetry.space_group_name_H-M   'P 1'
#
loop_
_entity.id
_entity.type
_entity.pdbx_description
1 polymer ?
#
loop_
_entity_poly.entity_id
_entity_poly.type
_entity_poly.pdbx_seq_one_letter_code
_entity_poly.pdbx_strand_id
1 'polypeptide(L)'
;MKKLSIKAIYVAVLCGLCSQAGAIQTIDETQYRQLLPTYQGATDYRILLADKVTVNYHCEIIETPDGGYDIDREGCNKPGQFYHIDWQGEFPNEINLSIRGVPSSNTIVEHKLWAIAFAHASASSRIQMQYGLRKGADGTFDLSKPFATGERFGDYFERQMNPNYFVSKGLQESSLGKDLPAGVDEDDGVLQIEYPGSAWAELQGVVGGGFPLPFKDLDPKTVLSSHTGPARNILGSSLSSGFYNGSALAIVSGSLPWNQGSDLSQDSMHLFLQQSKDPDALTMLMSFMYNRGPYAAKDQILRSQEVFDHCVSIAEDLEDDWTCFQKQNDFGARYIRQIPDVTNTLSQAAAQGSNYDAQLSWTDISNYLTLLQNYGFYSESVIDKAKVAAQAAFNDLQSNETISYQTQFGQVLEQIMVKLPIYELGEGGPYDEQGKKQFYLYNYTQQTALVVANNETNQADVNEFVLAQNRIAVDINGQFTQLKASGGTYDCTDEANTALAALKASTDETYVSLSEQLKFKFENNVCTFEHGPHTPPPPVKDGYWDPSQLYNQPGQVVIDAIDCHEYRNEWYIVGGNAPSKAFSLDPWGVWRRISERPNSACLSDKTNN
;
A
#
# COMPACT_ATOMS: atom_id res chain seq x y z
N MET A 1 30.54 -54.25 2.71
CA MET A 1 29.47 -54.09 3.73
C MET A 1 29.97 -53.20 4.86
N LYS A 2 29.74 -51.88 4.77
CA LYS A 2 29.80 -50.97 5.91
C LYS A 2 28.38 -50.44 6.12
N LYS A 3 27.81 -50.73 7.28
CA LYS A 3 26.47 -50.29 7.70
C LYS A 3 26.49 -48.77 7.79
N LEU A 4 25.93 -48.09 6.78
CA LEU A 4 25.52 -46.70 6.91
C LEU A 4 24.37 -46.65 7.92
N SER A 5 24.63 -45.96 9.02
CA SER A 5 23.71 -45.78 10.14
C SER A 5 22.44 -45.08 9.68
N ILE A 6 21.29 -45.75 9.83
CA ILE A 6 19.93 -45.22 9.60
C ILE A 6 19.67 -43.92 10.40
N LYS A 7 20.47 -43.61 11.43
CA LYS A 7 20.37 -42.34 12.17
C LYS A 7 20.83 -41.11 11.38
N ALA A 8 21.67 -41.25 10.35
CA ALA A 8 22.10 -40.11 9.52
C ALA A 8 21.00 -39.65 8.54
N ILE A 9 20.09 -40.55 8.16
CA ILE A 9 19.00 -40.26 7.23
C ILE A 9 17.83 -39.56 7.96
N TYR A 10 17.62 -39.84 9.25
CA TYR A 10 16.59 -39.15 10.03
C TYR A 10 16.94 -37.70 10.41
N VAL A 11 18.21 -37.33 10.47
CA VAL A 11 18.62 -35.93 10.73
C VAL A 11 18.54 -35.07 9.46
N ALA A 12 18.78 -35.66 8.28
CA ALA A 12 18.63 -34.95 7.00
C ALA A 12 17.15 -34.71 6.62
N VAL A 13 16.23 -35.58 7.05
CA VAL A 13 14.79 -35.40 6.79
C VAL A 13 14.13 -34.42 7.78
N LEU A 14 14.72 -34.19 8.98
CA LEU A 14 14.24 -33.21 9.94
C LEU A 14 14.77 -31.78 9.71
N CYS A 15 15.87 -31.61 8.96
CA CYS A 15 16.34 -30.28 8.54
C CYS A 15 15.76 -29.83 7.18
N GLY A 16 15.02 -30.68 6.48
CA GLY A 16 14.41 -30.39 5.17
C GLY A 16 12.94 -29.96 5.22
N LEU A 17 12.38 -29.76 6.42
CA LEU A 17 10.99 -29.33 6.64
C LEU A 17 10.87 -28.05 7.48
N CYS A 18 11.95 -27.28 7.59
CA CYS A 18 11.80 -25.87 7.90
C CYS A 18 11.48 -25.16 6.59
N SER A 19 10.20 -25.11 6.23
CA SER A 19 9.70 -23.91 5.56
C SER A 19 10.24 -22.73 6.37
N GLN A 20 10.75 -21.70 5.70
CA GLN A 20 10.99 -20.44 6.37
C GLN A 20 9.64 -19.99 6.94
N ALA A 21 9.39 -20.31 8.20
CA ALA A 21 8.42 -19.60 9.00
C ALA A 21 9.03 -18.21 9.13
N GLY A 22 8.71 -17.33 8.16
CA GLY A 22 8.88 -15.90 8.35
C GLY A 22 8.32 -15.60 9.74
N ALA A 23 9.11 -14.94 10.57
CA ALA A 23 8.69 -14.61 11.92
C ALA A 23 7.47 -13.68 11.80
N ILE A 24 6.27 -14.26 11.86
CA ILE A 24 5.01 -13.54 11.79
C ILE A 24 5.02 -12.52 12.93
N GLN A 25 5.06 -11.24 12.59
CA GLN A 25 4.99 -10.18 13.58
C GLN A 25 3.54 -9.92 13.98
N THR A 26 3.33 -9.66 15.26
CA THR A 26 2.05 -9.20 15.82
C THR A 26 2.34 -8.01 16.72
N ILE A 27 1.41 -7.07 16.78
CA ILE A 27 1.43 -6.04 17.83
C ILE A 27 0.75 -6.55 19.09
N ASP A 28 1.19 -6.04 20.23
CA ASP A 28 0.46 -6.20 21.48
C ASP A 28 -0.61 -5.11 21.68
N GLU A 29 -1.39 -5.22 22.76
CA GLU A 29 -2.43 -4.25 23.10
C GLU A 29 -1.86 -2.85 23.40
N THR A 30 -0.65 -2.76 23.93
CA THR A 30 -0.02 -1.47 24.23
C THR A 30 0.29 -0.73 22.94
N GLN A 31 0.91 -1.43 21.98
CA GLN A 31 1.21 -0.91 20.65
C GLN A 31 -0.07 -0.56 19.89
N TYR A 32 -1.14 -1.37 20.00
CA TYR A 32 -2.42 -1.06 19.36
C TYR A 32 -3.06 0.20 19.96
N ARG A 33 -3.09 0.33 21.29
CA ARG A 33 -3.68 1.49 21.99
C ARG A 33 -2.97 2.80 21.69
N GLN A 34 -1.68 2.77 21.33
CA GLN A 34 -0.96 3.96 20.86
C GLN A 34 -1.46 4.47 19.51
N LEU A 35 -2.12 3.61 18.71
CA LEU A 35 -2.71 3.98 17.42
C LEU A 35 -4.15 4.48 17.53
N LEU A 36 -4.76 4.36 18.71
CA LEU A 36 -6.15 4.75 18.94
C LEU A 36 -6.27 6.22 19.37
N PRO A 37 -7.36 6.90 18.99
CA PRO A 37 -7.65 8.24 19.48
C PRO A 37 -7.81 8.26 21.00
N THR A 38 -7.72 9.45 21.59
CA THR A 38 -7.94 9.64 23.02
C THR A 38 -9.11 10.56 23.30
N TYR A 39 -9.96 10.16 24.25
CA TYR A 39 -11.05 10.97 24.75
C TYR A 39 -10.87 11.16 26.25
N GLN A 40 -10.76 12.43 26.69
CA GLN A 40 -10.56 12.78 28.10
C GLN A 40 -9.35 12.08 28.76
N GLY A 41 -8.29 11.84 27.98
CA GLY A 41 -7.04 11.24 28.47
C GLY A 41 -7.04 9.71 28.55
N ALA A 42 -8.12 9.04 28.13
CA ALA A 42 -8.20 7.59 27.98
C ALA A 42 -8.29 7.21 26.49
N THR A 43 -7.93 5.97 26.17
CA THR A 43 -8.17 5.38 24.85
C THR A 43 -9.66 5.44 24.50
N ASP A 44 -9.99 6.01 23.34
CA ASP A 44 -11.36 6.06 22.85
C ASP A 44 -11.62 4.87 21.92
N TYR A 45 -12.45 3.94 22.40
CA TYR A 45 -12.86 2.75 21.64
C TYR A 45 -14.13 2.96 20.82
N ARG A 46 -14.71 4.17 20.82
CA ARG A 46 -15.91 4.43 20.03
C ARG A 46 -15.60 4.34 18.55
N ILE A 47 -16.48 3.68 17.81
CA ILE A 47 -16.42 3.62 16.35
C ILE A 47 -17.53 4.52 15.79
N LEU A 48 -17.13 5.65 15.20
CA LEU A 48 -18.06 6.65 14.69
C LEU A 48 -18.29 6.46 13.19
N LEU A 49 -19.26 5.62 12.83
CA LEU A 49 -19.79 5.51 11.48
C LEU A 49 -21.03 6.39 11.36
N ALA A 50 -21.14 7.22 10.32
CA ALA A 50 -22.28 8.11 10.14
C ALA A 50 -23.54 7.37 9.66
N ASP A 51 -24.71 7.85 10.06
CA ASP A 51 -26.02 7.32 9.67
C ASP A 51 -27.05 8.45 9.59
N LYS A 52 -28.08 8.27 8.77
CA LYS A 52 -29.19 9.22 8.57
C LYS A 52 -28.70 10.62 8.19
N VAL A 53 -27.69 10.67 7.32
CA VAL A 53 -27.06 11.90 6.85
C VAL A 53 -27.05 11.92 5.33
N THR A 54 -27.29 13.10 4.77
CA THR A 54 -27.15 13.33 3.33
C THR A 54 -25.81 13.98 3.06
N VAL A 55 -25.07 13.44 2.11
CA VAL A 55 -23.80 14.00 1.63
C VAL A 55 -23.87 14.28 0.15
N ASN A 56 -23.09 15.27 -0.27
CA ASN A 56 -22.89 15.61 -1.66
C ASN A 56 -21.63 14.88 -2.15
N TYR A 57 -21.72 14.20 -3.28
CA TYR A 57 -20.62 13.46 -3.90
C TYR A 57 -20.71 13.60 -5.43
N HIS A 58 -19.63 13.31 -6.17
CA HIS A 58 -19.59 13.54 -7.63
C HIS A 58 -19.96 14.99 -8.04
N CYS A 59 -19.72 15.94 -7.16
CA CYS A 59 -19.94 17.36 -7.45
C CYS A 59 -18.98 17.82 -8.56
N GLU A 60 -19.34 18.91 -9.23
CA GLU A 60 -18.40 19.56 -10.15
C GLU A 60 -17.39 20.39 -9.36
N ILE A 61 -16.23 20.67 -9.97
CA ILE A 61 -15.21 21.55 -9.43
C ILE A 61 -15.26 22.86 -10.20
N ILE A 62 -15.30 23.98 -9.49
CA ILE A 62 -15.37 25.33 -10.06
C ILE A 62 -14.14 26.14 -9.70
N GLU A 63 -13.71 27.00 -10.61
CA GLU A 63 -12.64 27.95 -10.35
C GLU A 63 -13.13 29.05 -9.40
N THR A 64 -12.39 29.29 -8.32
CA THR A 64 -12.70 30.34 -7.35
C THR A 64 -12.21 31.70 -7.85
N PRO A 65 -12.75 32.84 -7.36
CA PRO A 65 -12.39 34.17 -7.85
C PRO A 65 -10.90 34.55 -7.75
N ASP A 66 -10.14 33.86 -6.91
CA ASP A 66 -8.69 34.01 -6.69
C ASP A 66 -7.84 33.02 -7.51
N GLY A 67 -8.44 32.20 -8.38
CA GLY A 67 -7.76 31.23 -9.24
C GLY A 67 -7.45 29.88 -8.56
N GLY A 68 -8.13 29.59 -7.45
CA GLY A 68 -8.24 28.28 -6.82
C GLY A 68 -9.32 27.39 -7.48
N TYR A 69 -9.52 26.19 -6.95
CA TYR A 69 -10.60 25.31 -7.35
C TYR A 69 -11.28 24.70 -6.13
N ASP A 70 -12.58 24.88 -6.03
CA ASP A 70 -13.39 24.32 -4.94
C ASP A 70 -14.53 23.46 -5.50
N ILE A 71 -15.08 22.61 -4.65
CA ILE A 71 -16.29 21.85 -4.91
C ILE A 71 -17.45 22.82 -5.09
N ASP A 72 -18.18 22.70 -6.21
CA ASP A 72 -19.40 23.47 -6.48
C ASP A 72 -20.57 22.98 -5.60
N ARG A 73 -20.50 23.26 -4.30
CA ARG A 73 -21.50 22.81 -3.32
C ARG A 73 -22.88 23.40 -3.61
N GLU A 74 -22.96 24.62 -4.13
CA GLU A 74 -24.23 25.26 -4.49
C GLU A 74 -24.86 24.62 -5.74
N GLY A 75 -24.05 24.27 -6.74
CA GLY A 75 -24.48 23.59 -7.96
C GLY A 75 -24.63 22.07 -7.82
N CYS A 76 -24.16 21.47 -6.71
CA CYS A 76 -24.25 20.04 -6.43
C CYS A 76 -25.66 19.61 -6.00
N ASN A 77 -26.59 19.63 -6.96
CA ASN A 77 -28.03 19.42 -6.70
C ASN A 77 -28.70 18.52 -7.76
N LYS A 78 -27.93 17.87 -8.64
CA LYS A 78 -28.47 16.97 -9.66
C LYS A 78 -28.62 15.55 -9.12
N PRO A 79 -29.57 14.74 -9.63
CA PRO A 79 -29.65 13.32 -9.31
C PRO A 79 -28.30 12.63 -9.56
N GLY A 80 -27.85 11.81 -8.62
CA GLY A 80 -26.53 11.18 -8.65
C GLY A 80 -25.40 12.03 -8.05
N GLN A 81 -25.70 13.22 -7.50
CA GLN A 81 -24.72 14.04 -6.79
C GLN A 81 -24.96 14.16 -5.29
N PHE A 82 -25.94 13.43 -4.77
CA PHE A 82 -26.26 13.38 -3.35
C PHE A 82 -26.67 11.97 -2.96
N TYR A 83 -26.28 11.56 -1.76
CA TYR A 83 -26.60 10.25 -1.20
C TYR A 83 -27.12 10.43 0.22
N HIS A 84 -28.29 9.86 0.51
CA HIS A 84 -28.79 9.75 1.88
C HIS A 84 -28.40 8.40 2.44
N ILE A 85 -27.50 8.40 3.43
CA ILE A 85 -27.04 7.20 4.11
C ILE A 85 -28.06 6.84 5.18
N ASP A 86 -28.70 5.68 5.06
CA ASP A 86 -29.54 5.06 6.09
C ASP A 86 -29.26 3.55 6.09
N TRP A 87 -28.25 3.13 6.85
CA TRP A 87 -27.73 1.76 6.76
C TRP A 87 -28.81 0.71 7.05
N GLN A 88 -29.63 0.95 8.07
CA GLN A 88 -30.70 0.04 8.48
C GLN A 88 -31.88 0.08 7.50
N GLY A 89 -32.20 1.24 6.93
CA GLY A 89 -33.25 1.36 5.92
C GLY A 89 -32.86 0.75 4.58
N GLU A 90 -31.60 0.88 4.18
CA GLU A 90 -31.10 0.45 2.87
C GLU A 90 -30.70 -1.02 2.81
N PHE A 91 -30.08 -1.54 3.88
CA PHE A 91 -29.55 -2.90 3.92
C PHE A 91 -30.08 -3.73 5.11
N PRO A 92 -31.41 -3.85 5.31
CA PRO A 92 -32.02 -4.50 6.48
C PRO A 92 -31.97 -6.03 6.44
N ASN A 93 -31.62 -6.62 5.31
CA ASN A 93 -31.84 -8.05 5.06
C ASN A 93 -30.71 -8.90 5.61
N GLU A 94 -31.07 -10.10 6.07
CA GLU A 94 -30.12 -11.16 6.35
C GLU A 94 -29.62 -11.76 5.04
N ILE A 95 -28.30 -11.85 4.90
CA ILE A 95 -27.63 -12.33 3.69
C ILE A 95 -26.78 -13.56 3.98
N ASN A 96 -26.66 -14.44 2.98
CA ASN A 96 -25.83 -15.63 3.04
C ASN A 96 -24.35 -15.29 2.80
N LEU A 97 -23.45 -15.87 3.61
CA LEU A 97 -22.01 -15.61 3.56
C LEU A 97 -21.23 -16.59 2.67
N SER A 98 -21.84 -17.12 1.62
CA SER A 98 -21.12 -17.88 0.59
C SER A 98 -20.31 -16.94 -0.29
N ILE A 99 -19.11 -17.38 -0.67
CA ILE A 99 -18.31 -16.73 -1.71
C ILE A 99 -18.12 -17.70 -2.87
N ARG A 100 -17.60 -17.21 -3.99
CA ARG A 100 -17.29 -18.03 -5.17
C ARG A 100 -16.46 -19.25 -4.77
N GLY A 101 -16.99 -20.44 -5.08
CA GLY A 101 -16.32 -21.71 -4.81
C GLY A 101 -16.36 -22.19 -3.35
N VAL A 102 -16.83 -21.37 -2.40
CA VAL A 102 -16.88 -21.73 -0.96
C VAL A 102 -18.30 -21.47 -0.42
N PRO A 103 -19.17 -22.49 -0.42
CA PRO A 103 -20.53 -22.37 0.12
C PRO A 103 -20.50 -22.25 1.65
N SER A 104 -21.45 -21.50 2.19
CA SER A 104 -21.62 -21.29 3.63
C SER A 104 -23.08 -21.35 4.03
N SER A 105 -23.38 -21.89 5.22
CA SER A 105 -24.70 -21.77 5.85
C SER A 105 -24.81 -20.56 6.77
N ASN A 106 -23.71 -19.84 7.01
CA ASN A 106 -23.69 -18.69 7.90
C ASN A 106 -24.34 -17.48 7.24
N THR A 107 -24.91 -16.64 8.09
CA THR A 107 -25.62 -15.43 7.70
C THR A 107 -25.25 -14.26 8.59
N ILE A 108 -25.50 -13.06 8.10
CA ILE A 108 -25.41 -11.81 8.86
C ILE A 108 -26.39 -10.81 8.27
N VAL A 109 -26.86 -9.84 9.05
CA VAL A 109 -27.60 -8.71 8.49
C VAL A 109 -26.63 -7.82 7.70
N GLU A 110 -26.98 -7.49 6.45
CA GLU A 110 -26.07 -6.83 5.50
C GLU A 110 -25.45 -5.56 6.08
N HIS A 111 -26.24 -4.65 6.66
CA HIS A 111 -25.71 -3.41 7.25
C HIS A 111 -24.67 -3.64 8.36
N LYS A 112 -24.76 -4.74 9.12
CA LYS A 112 -23.73 -5.09 10.12
C LYS A 112 -22.43 -5.52 9.46
N LEU A 113 -22.50 -6.23 8.33
CA LEU A 113 -21.31 -6.62 7.56
C LEU A 113 -20.56 -5.40 7.04
N TRP A 114 -21.27 -4.42 6.47
CA TRP A 114 -20.69 -3.13 6.04
C TRP A 114 -19.98 -2.44 7.20
N ALA A 115 -20.67 -2.27 8.34
CA ALA A 115 -20.14 -1.57 9.50
C ALA A 115 -18.88 -2.24 10.08
N ILE A 116 -18.87 -3.57 10.23
CA ILE A 116 -17.71 -4.31 10.72
C ILE A 116 -16.56 -4.28 9.69
N ALA A 117 -16.84 -4.41 8.40
CA ALA A 117 -15.83 -4.36 7.35
C ALA A 117 -15.10 -3.01 7.31
N PHE A 118 -15.80 -1.89 7.40
CA PHE A 118 -15.19 -0.57 7.44
C PHE A 118 -14.40 -0.30 8.73
N ALA A 119 -14.89 -0.77 9.87
CA ALA A 119 -14.15 -0.69 11.13
C ALA A 119 -12.83 -1.47 11.06
N HIS A 120 -12.87 -2.70 10.53
CA HIS A 120 -11.66 -3.50 10.32
C HIS A 120 -10.73 -2.80 9.33
N ALA A 121 -11.21 -2.35 8.17
CA ALA A 121 -10.37 -1.68 7.18
C ALA A 121 -9.65 -0.44 7.76
N SER A 122 -10.34 0.37 8.56
CA SER A 122 -9.75 1.50 9.28
C SER A 122 -8.67 1.10 10.30
N ALA A 123 -8.94 0.06 11.10
CA ALA A 123 -7.94 -0.47 12.02
C ALA A 123 -6.73 -1.08 11.29
N SER A 124 -6.98 -1.79 10.20
CA SER A 124 -5.96 -2.39 9.34
C SER A 124 -5.07 -1.32 8.73
N SER A 125 -5.64 -0.27 8.12
CA SER A 125 -4.83 0.83 7.57
C SER A 125 -3.91 1.47 8.60
N ARG A 126 -4.41 1.76 9.81
CA ARG A 126 -3.57 2.29 10.90
C ARG A 126 -2.39 1.36 11.24
N ILE A 127 -2.67 0.07 11.42
CA ILE A 127 -1.64 -0.93 11.73
C ILE A 127 -0.64 -1.07 10.60
N GLN A 128 -1.12 -1.25 9.36
CA GLN A 128 -0.24 -1.46 8.21
C GLN A 128 0.62 -0.23 7.97
N MET A 129 0.06 0.98 8.01
CA MET A 129 0.80 2.21 7.80
C MET A 129 1.83 2.48 8.91
N GLN A 130 1.58 2.05 10.15
CA GLN A 130 2.56 2.22 11.24
C GLN A 130 3.60 1.09 11.30
N TYR A 131 3.18 -0.17 11.23
CA TYR A 131 4.03 -1.32 11.55
C TYR A 131 4.30 -2.24 10.34
N GLY A 132 3.46 -2.19 9.32
CA GLY A 132 3.59 -3.03 8.13
C GLY A 132 4.75 -2.62 7.19
N LEU A 133 5.34 -1.43 7.33
CA LEU A 133 6.34 -0.90 6.40
C LEU A 133 7.80 -1.32 6.73
N ARG A 134 8.02 -2.12 7.78
CA ARG A 134 9.35 -2.54 8.29
C ARG A 134 10.30 -1.39 8.60
N LYS A 135 9.77 -0.31 9.18
CA LYS A 135 10.52 0.90 9.54
C LYS A 135 11.12 0.85 10.95
N GLY A 136 11.89 -0.20 11.23
CA GLY A 136 12.51 -0.40 12.54
C GLY A 136 11.51 -0.71 13.65
N ALA A 137 11.99 -0.72 14.90
CA ALA A 137 11.20 -1.16 16.06
C ALA A 137 10.07 -0.19 16.47
N ASP A 138 10.20 1.08 16.11
CA ASP A 138 9.26 2.14 16.50
C ASP A 138 8.18 2.42 15.43
N GLY A 139 8.31 1.81 14.25
CA GLY A 139 7.37 1.95 13.14
C GLY A 139 7.58 3.21 12.28
N THR A 140 6.61 3.49 11.41
CA THR A 140 6.69 4.50 10.35
C THR A 140 6.64 5.93 10.87
N PHE A 141 5.66 6.25 11.71
CA PHE A 141 5.47 7.59 12.26
C PHE A 141 6.05 7.66 13.67
N ASP A 142 6.61 8.82 14.05
CA ASP A 142 7.10 9.05 15.40
C ASP A 142 5.92 9.29 16.35
N LEU A 143 5.44 8.22 17.00
CA LEU A 143 4.29 8.26 17.91
C LEU A 143 4.52 9.10 19.18
N SER A 144 5.77 9.50 19.46
CA SER A 144 6.10 10.36 20.61
C SER A 144 5.83 11.84 20.36
N LYS A 145 5.65 12.23 19.09
CA LYS A 145 5.42 13.62 18.67
C LYS A 145 4.02 13.79 18.09
N PRO A 146 3.39 14.97 18.31
CA PRO A 146 2.20 15.32 17.55
C PRO A 146 2.55 15.55 16.08
N PHE A 147 1.54 15.48 15.24
CA PHE A 147 1.53 15.99 13.87
C PHE A 147 1.62 17.53 13.91
N ALA A 148 1.98 18.18 12.80
CA ALA A 148 2.09 19.65 12.76
C ALA A 148 0.76 20.37 12.99
N THR A 149 -0.38 19.68 12.83
CA THR A 149 -1.72 20.14 13.25
C THR A 149 -1.89 20.20 14.78
N GLY A 150 -0.95 19.63 15.55
CA GLY A 150 -1.01 19.48 17.00
C GLY A 150 -1.69 18.19 17.48
N GLU A 151 -2.28 17.42 16.57
CA GLU A 151 -2.96 16.15 16.87
C GLU A 151 -1.96 15.02 17.16
N ARG A 152 -2.32 14.09 18.04
CA ARG A 152 -1.58 12.83 18.19
C ARG A 152 -1.99 11.86 17.07
N PHE A 153 -1.16 10.86 16.82
CA PHE A 153 -1.41 9.85 15.77
C PHE A 153 -2.84 9.33 15.75
N GLY A 154 -3.35 8.86 16.90
CA GLY A 154 -4.69 8.30 16.97
C GLY A 154 -5.80 9.29 16.60
N ASP A 155 -5.71 10.54 17.06
CA ASP A 155 -6.69 11.59 16.77
C ASP A 155 -6.60 12.03 15.30
N TYR A 156 -5.38 12.20 14.79
CA TYR A 156 -5.10 12.57 13.40
C TYR A 156 -5.65 11.53 12.41
N PHE A 157 -5.41 10.24 12.67
CA PHE A 157 -5.93 9.14 11.85
C PHE A 157 -7.44 8.94 12.04
N GLU A 158 -8.00 9.13 13.24
CA GLU A 158 -9.44 9.02 13.45
C GLU A 158 -10.21 10.14 12.74
N ARG A 159 -9.63 11.34 12.58
CA ARG A 159 -10.29 12.39 11.77
C ARG A 159 -10.33 12.04 10.29
N GLN A 160 -9.30 11.36 9.78
CA GLN A 160 -9.01 11.28 8.35
C GLN A 160 -9.20 9.89 7.71
N MET A 161 -9.04 8.83 8.48
CA MET A 161 -9.06 7.43 8.01
C MET A 161 -9.93 6.52 8.89
N ASN A 162 -10.99 7.06 9.47
CA ASN A 162 -12.02 6.30 10.19
C ASN A 162 -12.94 5.52 9.23
N PRO A 163 -13.95 4.78 9.70
CA PRO A 163 -14.87 4.05 8.82
C PRO A 163 -15.53 4.90 7.72
N ASN A 164 -15.80 6.19 7.98
CA ASN A 164 -16.42 7.09 7.00
C ASN A 164 -15.51 7.40 5.81
N TYR A 165 -14.20 7.28 5.95
CA TYR A 165 -13.26 7.37 4.83
C TYR A 165 -13.57 6.29 3.77
N PHE A 166 -13.84 5.07 4.20
CA PHE A 166 -14.18 3.96 3.29
C PHE A 166 -15.58 4.10 2.70
N VAL A 167 -16.52 4.70 3.44
CA VAL A 167 -17.83 5.09 2.92
C VAL A 167 -17.68 6.15 1.82
N SER A 168 -16.88 7.18 2.08
CA SER A 168 -16.59 8.24 1.11
C SER A 168 -15.95 7.69 -0.16
N LYS A 169 -14.94 6.81 -0.04
CA LYS A 169 -14.39 6.08 -1.18
C LYS A 169 -15.47 5.29 -1.92
N GLY A 170 -16.28 4.49 -1.24
CA GLY A 170 -17.32 3.69 -1.87
C GLY A 170 -18.40 4.51 -2.57
N LEU A 171 -18.72 5.70 -2.05
CA LEU A 171 -19.60 6.66 -2.73
C LEU A 171 -18.94 7.22 -3.99
N GLN A 172 -17.70 7.67 -3.87
CA GLN A 172 -16.94 8.24 -4.98
C GLN A 172 -16.71 7.22 -6.11
N GLU A 173 -16.50 5.96 -5.76
CA GLU A 173 -16.16 4.90 -6.71
C GLU A 173 -17.38 4.25 -7.34
N SER A 174 -18.44 4.00 -6.56
CA SER A 174 -19.56 3.20 -7.06
C SER A 174 -20.91 3.49 -6.40
N SER A 175 -21.10 4.66 -5.80
CA SER A 175 -22.33 4.98 -5.06
C SER A 175 -22.72 3.86 -4.05
N LEU A 176 -21.72 3.27 -3.39
CA LEU A 176 -21.81 2.06 -2.55
C LEU A 176 -22.30 0.81 -3.30
N GLY A 177 -21.79 0.61 -4.51
CA GLY A 177 -22.10 -0.51 -5.39
C GLY A 177 -23.48 -0.45 -6.07
N LYS A 178 -24.13 0.71 -6.12
CA LYS A 178 -25.47 0.87 -6.72
C LYS A 178 -25.43 1.17 -8.21
N ASP A 179 -24.37 1.77 -8.69
CA ASP A 179 -24.15 2.08 -10.11
C ASP A 179 -23.29 1.02 -10.83
N LEU A 180 -22.82 0.00 -10.09
CA LEU A 180 -22.10 -1.13 -10.68
C LEU A 180 -22.99 -1.87 -11.68
N PRO A 181 -22.46 -2.18 -12.88
CA PRO A 181 -23.24 -2.78 -13.94
C PRO A 181 -23.72 -4.19 -13.55
N ALA A 182 -25.03 -4.40 -13.59
CA ALA A 182 -25.61 -5.71 -13.34
C ALA A 182 -25.33 -6.68 -14.50
N GLY A 183 -25.01 -7.94 -14.16
CA GLY A 183 -24.85 -9.01 -15.16
C GLY A 183 -23.52 -9.01 -15.90
N VAL A 184 -22.51 -8.30 -15.38
CA VAL A 184 -21.11 -8.49 -15.78
C VAL A 184 -20.52 -9.56 -14.85
N ASP A 185 -19.80 -10.54 -15.41
CA ASP A 185 -19.23 -11.62 -14.60
C ASP A 185 -18.12 -11.13 -13.65
N GLU A 186 -17.50 -9.98 -13.95
CA GLU A 186 -16.30 -9.44 -13.27
C GLU A 186 -16.35 -7.90 -13.22
N ASP A 187 -16.16 -7.33 -12.03
CA ASP A 187 -15.94 -5.90 -11.78
C ASP A 187 -14.88 -5.71 -10.68
N ASP A 188 -14.44 -4.46 -10.47
CA ASP A 188 -13.41 -4.07 -9.49
C ASP A 188 -13.95 -3.90 -8.05
N GLY A 189 -15.20 -4.30 -7.82
CA GLY A 189 -15.86 -4.21 -6.52
C GLY A 189 -16.34 -2.81 -6.14
N VAL A 190 -16.93 -2.70 -4.95
CA VAL A 190 -17.51 -1.45 -4.43
C VAL A 190 -16.48 -0.32 -4.32
N LEU A 191 -15.23 -0.66 -4.01
CA LEU A 191 -14.17 0.32 -3.87
C LEU A 191 -13.34 0.48 -5.15
N GLN A 192 -13.63 -0.26 -6.22
CA GLN A 192 -12.89 -0.20 -7.49
C GLN A 192 -11.38 -0.44 -7.34
N ILE A 193 -11.01 -1.55 -6.70
CA ILE A 193 -9.61 -2.00 -6.69
C ILE A 193 -9.35 -2.70 -8.02
N GLU A 194 -8.67 -2.03 -8.95
CA GLU A 194 -8.50 -2.50 -10.34
C GLU A 194 -7.81 -3.88 -10.45
N TYR A 195 -8.39 -4.80 -11.25
CA TYR A 195 -7.73 -6.04 -11.68
C TYR A 195 -8.18 -6.54 -13.08
N PRO A 196 -7.29 -7.17 -13.90
CA PRO A 196 -5.85 -7.34 -13.68
C PRO A 196 -5.12 -6.01 -13.88
N GLY A 197 -4.39 -5.53 -12.86
CA GLY A 197 -3.77 -4.21 -12.94
C GLY A 197 -3.40 -3.55 -11.59
N SER A 198 -3.03 -2.27 -11.70
CA SER A 198 -2.37 -1.37 -10.75
C SER A 198 -2.44 -1.77 -9.27
N ALA A 199 -3.60 -1.62 -8.63
CA ALA A 199 -3.73 -1.70 -7.19
C ALA A 199 -3.65 -3.13 -6.63
N TRP A 200 -4.29 -4.10 -7.27
CA TRP A 200 -4.19 -5.51 -6.83
C TRP A 200 -2.78 -6.07 -7.06
N ALA A 201 -2.14 -5.72 -8.19
CA ALA A 201 -0.77 -6.13 -8.47
C ALA A 201 0.22 -5.56 -7.44
N GLU A 202 0.07 -4.27 -7.08
CA GLU A 202 0.84 -3.63 -6.01
C GLU A 202 0.67 -4.40 -4.69
N LEU A 203 -0.56 -4.77 -4.31
CA LEU A 203 -0.81 -5.57 -3.10
C LEU A 203 -0.11 -6.94 -3.11
N GLN A 204 0.04 -7.56 -4.29
CA GLN A 204 0.69 -8.85 -4.46
C GLN A 204 2.23 -8.81 -4.38
N GLY A 205 2.85 -7.67 -4.11
CA GLY A 205 4.31 -7.59 -4.01
C GLY A 205 5.02 -7.14 -5.28
N VAL A 206 4.26 -6.83 -6.35
CA VAL A 206 4.81 -6.35 -7.62
C VAL A 206 5.26 -4.90 -7.44
N VAL A 207 6.26 -4.42 -8.20
CA VAL A 207 6.74 -3.01 -8.19
C VAL A 207 7.42 -2.57 -6.90
N GLY A 208 7.90 -3.53 -6.13
CA GLY A 208 8.44 -3.30 -4.79
C GLY A 208 7.37 -3.04 -3.72
N GLY A 209 6.17 -2.57 -4.06
CA GLY A 209 5.07 -2.40 -3.09
C GLY A 209 4.56 -3.74 -2.53
N GLY A 210 3.63 -3.68 -1.58
CA GLY A 210 2.72 -4.80 -1.32
C GLY A 210 2.91 -5.66 -0.09
N PHE A 211 1.87 -6.47 0.14
CA PHE A 211 1.74 -7.45 1.19
C PHE A 211 1.53 -8.82 0.54
N PRO A 212 2.55 -9.40 -0.10
CA PRO A 212 2.37 -10.61 -0.89
C PRO A 212 1.84 -11.81 -0.11
N LEU A 213 2.19 -11.98 1.17
CA LEU A 213 1.72 -13.13 1.96
C LEU A 213 0.19 -13.28 1.95
N PRO A 214 -0.59 -12.23 2.26
CA PRO A 214 -2.04 -12.33 2.21
C PRO A 214 -2.60 -12.30 0.79
N PHE A 215 -1.94 -11.69 -0.21
CA PHE A 215 -2.56 -11.45 -1.53
C PHE A 215 -2.11 -12.36 -2.67
N LYS A 216 -0.94 -13.02 -2.57
CA LYS A 216 -0.36 -13.80 -3.67
C LYS A 216 -1.23 -14.97 -4.12
N ASP A 217 -1.91 -15.62 -3.16
CA ASP A 217 -2.72 -16.82 -3.38
C ASP A 217 -4.22 -16.50 -3.45
N LEU A 218 -4.60 -15.23 -3.27
CA LEU A 218 -5.99 -14.80 -3.38
C LEU A 218 -6.40 -14.64 -4.83
N ASP A 219 -7.59 -15.14 -5.14
CA ASP A 219 -8.26 -14.86 -6.40
C ASP A 219 -8.96 -13.50 -6.32
N PRO A 220 -8.49 -12.44 -7.03
CA PRO A 220 -9.13 -11.12 -7.01
C PRO A 220 -10.60 -11.20 -7.41
N LYS A 221 -10.99 -12.12 -8.29
CA LYS A 221 -12.39 -12.29 -8.70
C LYS A 221 -13.27 -12.74 -7.55
N THR A 222 -12.73 -13.55 -6.65
CA THR A 222 -13.45 -14.03 -5.47
C THR A 222 -13.50 -12.94 -4.40
N VAL A 223 -12.44 -12.13 -4.26
CA VAL A 223 -12.30 -11.13 -3.19
C VAL A 223 -12.96 -9.79 -3.51
N LEU A 224 -12.89 -9.32 -4.76
CA LEU A 224 -13.26 -7.96 -5.14
C LEU A 224 -14.61 -7.90 -5.87
N SER A 225 -14.82 -8.74 -6.89
CA SER A 225 -16.00 -8.66 -7.78
C SER A 225 -17.30 -8.59 -6.99
N SER A 226 -18.15 -7.60 -7.26
CA SER A 226 -19.38 -7.39 -6.49
C SER A 226 -20.40 -8.54 -6.60
N HIS A 227 -20.25 -9.42 -7.59
CA HIS A 227 -21.19 -10.54 -7.86
C HIS A 227 -20.76 -11.88 -7.26
N THR A 228 -19.58 -11.95 -6.63
CA THR A 228 -18.97 -13.24 -6.23
C THR A 228 -19.00 -13.51 -4.73
N GLY A 229 -19.69 -12.68 -3.94
CA GLY A 229 -19.93 -12.93 -2.53
C GLY A 229 -20.91 -11.97 -1.87
N PRO A 230 -21.02 -12.00 -0.52
CA PRO A 230 -22.06 -11.30 0.22
C PRO A 230 -21.90 -9.78 0.15
N ALA A 231 -23.03 -9.06 0.16
CA ALA A 231 -23.05 -7.60 0.29
C ALA A 231 -22.12 -6.90 -0.71
N ARG A 232 -22.17 -7.30 -2.00
CA ARG A 232 -21.30 -6.76 -3.05
C ARG A 232 -19.81 -6.92 -2.74
N ASN A 233 -19.44 -8.01 -2.06
CA ASN A 233 -18.07 -8.30 -1.63
C ASN A 233 -17.42 -7.20 -0.79
N ILE A 234 -18.21 -6.51 0.05
CA ILE A 234 -17.70 -5.36 0.82
C ILE A 234 -16.53 -5.71 1.75
N LEU A 235 -16.51 -6.90 2.36
CA LEU A 235 -15.41 -7.30 3.24
C LEU A 235 -14.09 -7.34 2.46
N GLY A 236 -14.07 -8.05 1.34
CA GLY A 236 -12.88 -8.20 0.50
C GLY A 236 -12.43 -6.88 -0.11
N SER A 237 -13.36 -6.08 -0.63
CA SER A 237 -13.08 -4.72 -1.13
C SER A 237 -12.48 -3.83 -0.04
N SER A 238 -13.11 -3.74 1.14
CA SER A 238 -12.70 -2.83 2.22
C SER A 238 -11.35 -3.21 2.79
N LEU A 239 -11.12 -4.50 3.03
CA LEU A 239 -9.86 -4.96 3.58
C LEU A 239 -8.71 -4.76 2.57
N SER A 240 -8.93 -5.07 1.28
CA SER A 240 -7.94 -4.82 0.23
C SER A 240 -7.59 -3.34 0.11
N SER A 241 -8.59 -2.45 0.14
CA SER A 241 -8.39 -0.99 0.19
C SER A 241 -7.62 -0.55 1.44
N GLY A 242 -7.88 -1.20 2.58
CA GLY A 242 -7.16 -0.95 3.84
C GLY A 242 -5.67 -1.28 3.76
N PHE A 243 -5.32 -2.43 3.16
CA PHE A 243 -3.94 -2.81 2.86
C PHE A 243 -3.31 -1.90 1.79
N TYR A 244 -4.09 -1.50 0.78
CA TYR A 244 -3.60 -0.64 -0.29
C TYR A 244 -3.06 0.68 0.26
N ASN A 245 -3.70 1.23 1.30
CA ASN A 245 -3.19 2.45 1.96
C ASN A 245 -1.77 2.26 2.52
N GLY A 246 -1.50 1.12 3.15
CA GLY A 246 -0.16 0.76 3.61
C GLY A 246 0.84 0.59 2.45
N SER A 247 0.40 -0.05 1.36
CA SER A 247 1.23 -0.31 0.18
C SER A 247 1.61 0.99 -0.53
N ALA A 248 0.64 1.85 -0.79
CA ALA A 248 0.85 3.16 -1.40
C ALA A 248 1.80 4.02 -0.55
N LEU A 249 1.60 4.08 0.78
CA LEU A 249 2.51 4.81 1.66
C LEU A 249 3.93 4.25 1.62
N ALA A 250 4.08 2.93 1.58
CA ALA A 250 5.37 2.26 1.53
C ALA A 250 6.17 2.66 0.28
N ILE A 251 5.49 2.71 -0.86
CA ILE A 251 6.10 3.06 -2.16
C ILE A 251 6.73 4.46 -2.12
N VAL A 252 6.06 5.44 -1.50
CA VAL A 252 6.54 6.84 -1.44
C VAL A 252 7.28 7.21 -0.16
N SER A 253 7.59 6.22 0.68
CA SER A 253 8.26 6.44 1.97
C SER A 253 9.63 5.78 2.05
N GLY A 254 10.24 5.42 0.92
CA GLY A 254 11.63 4.94 0.87
C GLY A 254 11.86 3.51 1.31
N SER A 255 10.79 2.74 1.54
CA SER A 255 10.94 1.30 1.81
C SER A 255 11.38 0.52 0.56
N LEU A 256 11.42 1.16 -0.62
CA LEU A 256 11.66 0.55 -1.94
C LEU A 256 12.78 1.25 -2.73
N PRO A 257 13.43 0.55 -3.67
CA PRO A 257 14.62 1.04 -4.37
C PRO A 257 14.19 1.95 -5.51
N TRP A 258 13.85 3.21 -5.26
CA TRP A 258 13.70 4.12 -6.38
C TRP A 258 15.02 4.76 -6.77
N ASN A 259 15.65 4.12 -7.75
CA ASN A 259 17.05 4.27 -8.05
C ASN A 259 17.32 5.26 -9.17
N GLN A 260 16.69 6.45 -9.12
CA GLN A 260 16.67 7.39 -10.24
C GLN A 260 17.31 8.75 -10.00
N GLY A 261 18.11 8.88 -8.94
CA GLY A 261 19.15 9.90 -8.81
C GLY A 261 18.70 11.27 -8.29
N SER A 262 17.68 11.32 -7.45
CA SER A 262 17.03 12.56 -7.02
C SER A 262 17.15 12.86 -5.52
N ASP A 263 16.91 14.14 -5.18
CA ASP A 263 17.10 14.76 -3.86
C ASP A 263 16.38 14.07 -2.68
N LEU A 264 16.88 14.35 -1.47
CA LEU A 264 16.49 13.81 -0.15
C LEU A 264 14.98 13.82 0.18
N SER A 265 14.17 14.64 -0.49
CA SER A 265 12.72 14.78 -0.22
C SER A 265 11.86 13.66 -0.80
N GLN A 266 12.39 12.89 -1.76
CA GLN A 266 11.59 12.07 -2.65
C GLN A 266 10.98 10.79 -2.05
N ASP A 267 11.39 10.41 -0.85
CA ASP A 267 11.00 9.16 -0.19
C ASP A 267 10.51 9.40 1.25
N SER A 268 9.83 10.54 1.45
CA SER A 268 9.53 11.10 2.77
C SER A 268 8.03 11.34 2.98
N MET A 269 7.13 10.59 2.32
CA MET A 269 5.68 10.85 2.43
C MET A 269 5.14 10.78 3.87
N HIS A 270 5.50 9.75 4.63
CA HIS A 270 5.16 9.68 6.07
C HIS A 270 5.59 10.92 6.88
N LEU A 271 6.71 11.55 6.52
CA LEU A 271 7.20 12.77 7.16
C LEU A 271 6.47 14.01 6.65
N PHE A 272 6.19 14.06 5.34
CA PHE A 272 5.31 15.07 4.75
C PHE A 272 3.99 15.07 5.53
N LEU A 273 3.37 13.90 5.68
CA LEU A 273 2.13 13.72 6.44
C LEU A 273 2.28 14.16 7.90
N GLN A 274 3.39 13.84 8.56
CA GLN A 274 3.62 14.25 9.95
C GLN A 274 3.91 15.76 10.12
N GLN A 275 4.44 16.42 9.08
CA GLN A 275 4.84 17.84 9.09
C GLN A 275 3.86 18.78 8.40
N SER A 276 2.93 18.26 7.61
CA SER A 276 1.92 19.04 6.90
C SER A 276 1.05 19.80 7.90
N LYS A 277 0.91 21.10 7.68
CA LYS A 277 -0.01 21.94 8.45
C LYS A 277 -1.45 21.82 7.96
N ASP A 278 -1.65 21.40 6.72
CA ASP A 278 -2.97 21.10 6.19
C ASP A 278 -3.57 19.92 6.98
N PRO A 279 -4.73 20.11 7.63
CA PRO A 279 -5.35 19.07 8.43
C PRO A 279 -5.79 17.88 7.59
N ASP A 280 -6.16 18.03 6.33
CA ASP A 280 -6.73 16.94 5.52
C ASP A 280 -5.68 16.20 4.67
N ALA A 281 -4.39 16.50 4.90
CA ALA A 281 -3.29 15.97 4.10
C ALA A 281 -3.26 14.43 4.00
N LEU A 282 -3.64 13.69 5.03
CA LEU A 282 -3.67 12.23 4.99
C LEU A 282 -4.78 11.71 4.09
N THR A 283 -6.03 12.13 4.31
CA THR A 283 -7.15 11.69 3.47
C THR A 283 -6.94 12.12 2.02
N MET A 284 -6.47 13.35 1.84
CA MET A 284 -6.19 13.99 0.55
C MET A 284 -5.11 13.24 -0.24
N LEU A 285 -3.95 12.97 0.38
CA LEU A 285 -2.87 12.25 -0.29
C LEU A 285 -3.23 10.79 -0.53
N MET A 286 -3.90 10.14 0.42
CA MET A 286 -4.32 8.76 0.23
C MET A 286 -5.36 8.63 -0.88
N SER A 287 -6.31 9.57 -1.02
CA SER A 287 -7.27 9.56 -2.13
C SER A 287 -6.60 9.88 -3.46
N PHE A 288 -5.63 10.79 -3.48
CA PHE A 288 -4.86 11.12 -4.67
C PHE A 288 -4.03 9.92 -5.15
N MET A 289 -3.29 9.28 -4.24
CA MET A 289 -2.50 8.07 -4.55
C MET A 289 -3.39 6.90 -4.95
N TYR A 290 -4.59 6.79 -4.38
CA TYR A 290 -5.56 5.77 -4.79
C TYR A 290 -5.98 5.90 -6.25
N ASN A 291 -6.25 7.12 -6.71
CA ASN A 291 -6.72 7.37 -8.07
C ASN A 291 -5.59 7.45 -9.10
N ARG A 292 -4.45 8.04 -8.73
CA ARG A 292 -3.34 8.35 -9.64
C ARG A 292 -2.14 7.44 -9.49
N GLY A 293 -2.18 6.52 -8.52
CA GLY A 293 -1.05 5.74 -8.09
C GLY A 293 -0.13 6.51 -7.13
N PRO A 294 0.62 5.80 -6.28
CA PRO A 294 1.51 6.39 -5.28
C PRO A 294 2.57 7.32 -5.90
N TYR A 295 3.12 6.95 -7.05
CA TYR A 295 4.17 7.72 -7.74
C TYR A 295 3.73 9.13 -8.16
N ALA A 296 2.45 9.35 -8.44
CA ALA A 296 1.95 10.67 -8.80
C ALA A 296 2.14 11.68 -7.66
N ALA A 297 2.00 11.26 -6.40
CA ALA A 297 2.21 12.14 -5.25
C ALA A 297 3.68 12.53 -5.10
N LYS A 298 4.58 11.59 -5.40
CA LYS A 298 6.02 11.81 -5.38
C LYS A 298 6.47 12.84 -6.41
N ASP A 299 5.97 12.74 -7.64
CA ASP A 299 6.29 13.67 -8.74
C ASP A 299 5.77 15.10 -8.53
N GLN A 300 4.87 15.29 -7.57
CA GLN A 300 4.27 16.59 -7.28
C GLN A 300 4.85 17.21 -6.01
N ILE A 301 4.53 16.65 -4.84
CA ILE A 301 4.87 17.27 -3.55
C ILE A 301 6.24 16.85 -3.00
N LEU A 302 6.82 15.74 -3.48
CA LEU A 302 8.11 15.25 -3.01
C LEU A 302 9.27 15.53 -3.97
N ARG A 303 9.00 16.14 -5.14
CA ARG A 303 9.94 16.21 -6.27
C ARG A 303 11.29 16.88 -5.96
N SER A 304 11.32 17.83 -5.02
CA SER A 304 12.53 18.47 -4.51
C SER A 304 12.31 18.96 -3.07
N GLN A 305 13.40 19.22 -2.34
CA GLN A 305 13.31 19.71 -0.96
C GLN A 305 12.61 21.08 -0.86
N GLU A 306 12.85 21.97 -1.82
CA GLU A 306 12.17 23.28 -1.86
C GLU A 306 10.65 23.14 -1.98
N VAL A 307 10.19 22.20 -2.81
CA VAL A 307 8.76 21.93 -3.00
C VAL A 307 8.18 21.26 -1.77
N PHE A 308 8.87 20.28 -1.20
CA PHE A 308 8.49 19.65 0.07
C PHE A 308 8.30 20.72 1.17
N ASP A 309 9.31 21.56 1.40
CA ASP A 309 9.33 22.58 2.44
C ASP A 309 8.20 23.61 2.25
N HIS A 310 7.94 24.00 1.00
CA HIS A 310 6.82 24.87 0.65
C HIS A 310 5.48 24.19 0.99
N CYS A 311 5.27 22.96 0.52
CA CYS A 311 3.99 22.27 0.63
C CYS A 311 3.62 21.89 2.06
N VAL A 312 4.57 21.43 2.89
CA VAL A 312 4.27 21.18 4.33
C VAL A 312 3.92 22.47 5.08
N SER A 313 4.30 23.64 4.55
CA SER A 313 4.03 24.93 5.17
C SER A 313 2.63 25.46 4.90
N ILE A 314 1.94 24.93 3.88
CA ILE A 314 0.55 25.28 3.53
C ILE A 314 -0.37 24.74 4.61
N ALA A 315 -1.23 25.62 5.14
CA ALA A 315 -2.07 25.32 6.29
C ALA A 315 -3.50 24.91 5.92
N GLU A 316 -3.98 25.32 4.74
CA GLU A 316 -5.31 25.05 4.20
C GLU A 316 -5.20 25.02 2.68
N ASP A 317 -6.07 24.26 2.03
CA ASP A 317 -6.20 24.13 0.58
C ASP A 317 -4.88 23.72 -0.12
N LEU A 318 -4.16 22.76 0.47
CA LEU A 318 -2.90 22.26 -0.08
C LEU A 318 -3.02 21.77 -1.53
N GLU A 319 -4.15 21.16 -1.90
CA GLU A 319 -4.47 20.71 -3.26
C GLU A 319 -4.64 21.85 -4.28
N ASP A 320 -4.73 23.09 -3.82
CA ASP A 320 -4.91 24.30 -4.61
C ASP A 320 -3.61 25.12 -4.76
N ASP A 321 -2.51 24.70 -4.13
CA ASP A 321 -1.23 25.34 -4.34
C ASP A 321 -0.55 24.83 -5.64
N TRP A 322 -0.27 25.74 -6.59
CA TRP A 322 0.34 25.42 -7.90
C TRP A 322 1.77 24.84 -7.80
N THR A 323 2.46 25.08 -6.70
CA THR A 323 3.78 24.50 -6.43
C THR A 323 3.62 23.05 -6.00
N CYS A 324 2.56 22.74 -5.26
CA CYS A 324 2.28 21.44 -4.67
C CYS A 324 1.57 20.49 -5.62
N PHE A 325 0.48 20.94 -6.26
CA PHE A 325 -0.29 20.11 -7.17
C PHE A 325 -0.52 20.78 -8.53
N GLN A 326 -0.44 19.98 -9.59
CA GLN A 326 -0.85 20.44 -10.91
C GLN A 326 -2.37 20.51 -10.97
N LYS A 327 -2.92 21.70 -11.20
CA LYS A 327 -4.37 21.86 -11.33
C LYS A 327 -4.83 21.38 -12.70
N GLN A 328 -5.69 20.36 -12.72
CA GLN A 328 -6.37 19.87 -13.91
C GLN A 328 -7.85 19.68 -13.55
N ASN A 329 -8.80 20.03 -14.41
CA ASN A 329 -10.21 19.72 -14.17
C ASN A 329 -10.53 18.33 -14.74
N ASP A 330 -10.14 17.29 -14.00
CA ASP A 330 -10.34 15.90 -14.37
C ASP A 330 -10.77 15.03 -13.17
N PHE A 331 -10.97 13.73 -13.41
CA PHE A 331 -11.40 12.79 -12.37
C PHE A 331 -10.48 12.79 -11.15
N GLY A 332 -9.16 12.88 -11.31
CA GLY A 332 -8.25 12.83 -10.16
C GLY A 332 -8.25 14.09 -9.31
N ALA A 333 -8.49 15.26 -9.91
CA ALA A 333 -8.64 16.49 -9.14
C ALA A 333 -9.95 16.55 -8.32
N ARG A 334 -10.94 15.71 -8.67
CA ARG A 334 -12.15 15.52 -7.84
C ARG A 334 -11.85 14.68 -6.60
N TYR A 335 -11.04 13.63 -6.71
CA TYR A 335 -10.76 12.69 -5.60
C TYR A 335 -10.02 13.35 -4.45
N ILE A 336 -9.03 14.17 -4.78
CA ILE A 336 -8.23 14.89 -3.81
C ILE A 336 -9.08 15.88 -2.97
N ARG A 337 -10.24 16.34 -3.48
CA ARG A 337 -11.17 17.27 -2.80
C ARG A 337 -12.39 16.57 -2.18
N GLN A 338 -13.09 15.73 -2.94
CA GLN A 338 -14.38 15.15 -2.57
C GLN A 338 -14.27 14.09 -1.49
N ILE A 339 -13.21 13.27 -1.50
CA ILE A 339 -13.07 12.23 -0.49
C ILE A 339 -12.83 12.84 0.89
N PRO A 340 -11.89 13.80 1.07
CA PRO A 340 -11.79 14.57 2.32
C PRO A 340 -13.09 15.28 2.71
N ASP A 341 -13.74 16.02 1.81
CA ASP A 341 -14.97 16.77 2.11
C ASP A 341 -16.11 15.88 2.62
N VAL A 342 -16.38 14.76 1.93
CA VAL A 342 -17.40 13.79 2.35
C VAL A 342 -16.98 13.10 3.65
N THR A 343 -15.71 12.70 3.79
CA THR A 343 -15.21 12.07 5.03
C THR A 343 -15.40 13.00 6.23
N ASN A 344 -15.07 14.28 6.09
CA ASN A 344 -15.22 15.29 7.13
C ASN A 344 -16.69 15.54 7.47
N THR A 345 -17.57 15.66 6.45
CA THR A 345 -19.01 15.83 6.65
C THR A 345 -19.62 14.65 7.42
N LEU A 346 -19.28 13.42 7.04
CA LEU A 346 -19.76 12.20 7.71
C LEU A 346 -19.22 12.11 9.14
N SER A 347 -17.93 12.33 9.33
CA SER A 347 -17.28 12.25 10.65
C SER A 347 -17.83 13.30 11.61
N GLN A 348 -18.07 14.52 11.12
CA GLN A 348 -18.71 15.58 11.90
C GLN A 348 -20.14 15.22 12.29
N ALA A 349 -20.95 14.70 11.34
CA ALA A 349 -22.31 14.27 11.61
C ALA A 349 -22.35 13.15 12.67
N ALA A 350 -21.48 12.15 12.55
CA ALA A 350 -21.37 11.05 13.51
C ALA A 350 -20.99 11.55 14.91
N ALA A 351 -20.02 12.46 15.00
CA ALA A 351 -19.61 13.11 16.25
C ALA A 351 -20.72 13.96 16.90
N GLN A 352 -21.63 14.51 16.09
CA GLN A 352 -22.79 15.31 16.53
C GLN A 352 -24.04 14.49 16.84
N GLY A 353 -23.99 13.16 16.70
CA GLY A 353 -25.07 12.25 17.12
C GLY A 353 -25.77 11.51 15.97
N SER A 354 -25.48 11.84 14.72
CA SER A 354 -25.97 11.10 13.54
C SER A 354 -25.04 9.92 13.25
N ASN A 355 -24.90 9.02 14.23
CA ASN A 355 -24.05 7.83 14.12
C ASN A 355 -24.87 6.55 14.04
N TYR A 356 -24.32 5.58 13.32
CA TYR A 356 -24.80 4.22 13.23
C TYR A 356 -24.49 3.48 14.54
N ASP A 357 -25.51 2.82 15.08
CA ASP A 357 -25.32 1.78 16.08
C ASP A 357 -26.25 0.60 15.81
N ALA A 358 -25.77 -0.60 16.15
CA ALA A 358 -26.53 -1.82 16.09
C ALA A 358 -26.02 -2.80 17.15
N GLN A 359 -26.94 -3.65 17.60
CA GLN A 359 -26.60 -4.74 18.51
C GLN A 359 -25.94 -5.88 17.73
N LEU A 360 -24.68 -6.17 18.04
CA LEU A 360 -23.91 -7.28 17.50
C LEU A 360 -23.98 -8.45 18.47
N SER A 361 -24.38 -9.61 17.97
CA SER A 361 -24.29 -10.88 18.69
C SER A 361 -22.90 -11.50 18.51
N TRP A 362 -22.56 -12.49 19.35
CA TRP A 362 -21.37 -13.30 19.11
C TRP A 362 -21.42 -14.00 17.74
N THR A 363 -22.61 -14.43 17.32
CA THR A 363 -22.82 -15.07 16.00
C THR A 363 -22.42 -14.11 14.87
N ASP A 364 -22.78 -12.83 14.93
CA ASP A 364 -22.40 -11.83 13.92
C ASP A 364 -20.87 -11.74 13.79
N ILE A 365 -20.16 -11.62 14.93
CA ILE A 365 -18.69 -11.47 14.99
C ILE A 365 -17.99 -12.76 14.54
N SER A 366 -18.44 -13.92 15.01
CA SER A 366 -17.89 -15.22 14.64
C SER A 366 -18.12 -15.53 13.15
N ASN A 367 -19.28 -15.20 12.61
CA ASN A 367 -19.60 -15.37 11.19
C ASN A 367 -18.75 -14.44 10.32
N TYR A 368 -18.54 -13.20 10.74
CA TYR A 368 -17.63 -12.26 10.09
C TYR A 368 -16.18 -12.82 10.04
N LEU A 369 -15.65 -13.30 11.16
CA LEU A 369 -14.30 -13.89 11.21
C LEU A 369 -14.18 -15.17 10.37
N THR A 370 -15.25 -15.95 10.28
CA THR A 370 -15.31 -17.13 9.39
C THR A 370 -15.31 -16.71 7.92
N LEU A 371 -16.03 -15.64 7.57
CA LEU A 371 -16.01 -15.12 6.21
C LEU A 371 -14.62 -14.59 5.83
N LEU A 372 -13.96 -13.89 6.75
CA LEU A 372 -12.58 -13.43 6.59
C LEU A 372 -11.61 -14.60 6.32
N GLN A 373 -11.77 -15.72 7.02
CA GLN A 373 -11.05 -16.97 6.75
C GLN A 373 -11.36 -17.52 5.36
N ASN A 374 -12.64 -17.58 4.98
CA ASN A 374 -13.08 -18.16 3.72
C ASN A 374 -12.51 -17.41 2.51
N TYR A 375 -12.39 -16.08 2.59
CA TYR A 375 -11.70 -15.30 1.57
C TYR A 375 -10.22 -15.66 1.44
N GLY A 376 -9.58 -16.17 2.50
CA GLY A 376 -8.17 -16.56 2.51
C GLY A 376 -7.21 -15.51 3.07
N PHE A 377 -7.72 -14.38 3.59
CA PHE A 377 -6.86 -13.33 4.16
C PHE A 377 -6.01 -13.82 5.33
N TYR A 378 -6.51 -14.76 6.12
CA TYR A 378 -5.81 -15.32 7.28
C TYR A 378 -6.07 -16.83 7.39
N SER A 379 -5.09 -17.57 7.92
CA SER A 379 -5.23 -19.00 8.16
C SER A 379 -6.28 -19.31 9.23
N GLU A 380 -6.87 -20.50 9.17
CA GLU A 380 -7.79 -21.02 10.19
C GLU A 380 -7.22 -20.90 11.60
N SER A 381 -5.95 -21.27 11.79
CA SER A 381 -5.27 -21.18 13.08
C SER A 381 -5.13 -19.77 13.64
N VAL A 382 -5.03 -18.74 12.79
CA VAL A 382 -5.02 -17.33 13.19
C VAL A 382 -6.43 -16.90 13.57
N ILE A 383 -7.41 -17.26 12.74
CA ILE A 383 -8.82 -16.91 12.94
C ILE A 383 -9.37 -17.54 14.22
N ASP A 384 -9.01 -18.78 14.54
CA ASP A 384 -9.42 -19.43 15.79
C ASP A 384 -8.87 -18.71 17.03
N LYS A 385 -7.61 -18.25 16.98
CA LYS A 385 -7.02 -17.44 18.07
C LYS A 385 -7.75 -16.11 18.22
N ALA A 386 -8.04 -15.44 17.11
CA ALA A 386 -8.80 -14.20 17.11
C ALA A 386 -10.21 -14.41 17.66
N LYS A 387 -10.90 -15.50 17.27
CA LYS A 387 -12.22 -15.86 17.80
C LYS A 387 -12.19 -16.07 19.32
N VAL A 388 -11.23 -16.82 19.84
CA VAL A 388 -11.12 -17.05 21.30
C VAL A 388 -10.91 -15.74 22.06
N ALA A 389 -10.01 -14.88 21.60
CA ALA A 389 -9.73 -13.60 22.24
C ALA A 389 -10.93 -12.64 22.15
N ALA A 390 -11.53 -12.52 20.96
CA ALA A 390 -12.72 -11.70 20.73
C ALA A 390 -13.92 -12.18 21.56
N GLN A 391 -14.10 -13.50 21.72
CA GLN A 391 -15.20 -14.06 22.51
C GLN A 391 -15.04 -13.73 23.99
N ALA A 392 -13.81 -13.75 24.52
CA ALA A 392 -13.56 -13.37 25.91
C ALA A 392 -13.96 -11.90 26.15
N ALA A 393 -13.48 -10.98 25.32
CA ALA A 393 -13.85 -9.56 25.43
C ALA A 393 -15.35 -9.32 25.18
N PHE A 394 -15.95 -10.03 24.22
CA PHE A 394 -17.40 -9.98 24.00
C PHE A 394 -18.17 -10.40 25.28
N ASN A 395 -17.78 -11.51 25.91
CA ASN A 395 -18.44 -12.02 27.11
C ASN A 395 -18.34 -11.05 28.30
N ASP A 396 -17.24 -10.31 28.39
CA ASP A 396 -17.03 -9.30 29.45
C ASP A 396 -17.88 -8.04 29.23
N LEU A 397 -18.22 -7.71 27.98
CA LEU A 397 -18.94 -6.49 27.59
C LEU A 397 -20.44 -6.70 27.36
N GLN A 398 -20.84 -7.91 26.95
CA GLN A 398 -22.19 -8.17 26.46
C GLN A 398 -23.26 -8.00 27.54
N SER A 399 -24.37 -7.44 27.11
CA SER A 399 -25.60 -7.38 27.88
C SER A 399 -26.72 -7.94 27.00
N ASN A 400 -27.44 -8.94 27.49
CA ASN A 400 -28.48 -9.64 26.73
C ASN A 400 -27.97 -10.28 25.42
N GLU A 401 -26.81 -10.94 25.47
CA GLU A 401 -26.20 -11.66 24.34
C GLU A 401 -25.77 -10.78 23.16
N THR A 402 -25.69 -9.45 23.38
CA THR A 402 -25.23 -8.50 22.38
C THR A 402 -24.32 -7.41 22.96
N ILE A 403 -23.57 -6.76 22.07
CA ILE A 403 -22.82 -5.54 22.33
C ILE A 403 -23.21 -4.45 21.32
N SER A 404 -23.03 -3.18 21.70
CA SER A 404 -23.15 -2.03 20.79
C SER A 404 -21.96 -1.97 19.82
N TYR A 405 -22.24 -1.81 18.52
CA TYR A 405 -21.21 -1.52 17.51
C TYR A 405 -20.46 -0.24 17.86
N GLN A 406 -21.20 0.84 18.14
CA GLN A 406 -20.62 2.16 18.34
C GLN A 406 -19.74 2.21 19.59
N THR A 407 -20.21 1.67 20.72
CA THR A 407 -19.59 1.95 22.03
C THR A 407 -18.77 0.81 22.61
N GLN A 408 -18.91 -0.42 22.11
CA GLN A 408 -18.28 -1.61 22.70
C GLN A 408 -17.48 -2.44 21.69
N PHE A 409 -17.86 -2.44 20.40
CA PHE A 409 -17.17 -3.28 19.41
C PHE A 409 -15.70 -2.91 19.21
N GLY A 410 -15.29 -1.65 19.41
CA GLY A 410 -13.87 -1.26 19.31
C GLY A 410 -12.95 -2.02 20.27
N GLN A 411 -13.45 -2.41 21.46
CA GLN A 411 -12.69 -3.23 22.41
C GLN A 411 -12.57 -4.69 21.96
N VAL A 412 -13.61 -5.23 21.30
CA VAL A 412 -13.55 -6.56 20.68
C VAL A 412 -12.65 -6.53 19.44
N LEU A 413 -12.69 -5.44 18.66
CA LEU A 413 -11.85 -5.24 17.49
C LEU A 413 -10.37 -5.19 17.88
N GLU A 414 -9.97 -4.52 18.96
CA GLU A 414 -8.61 -4.57 19.51
C GLU A 414 -8.14 -6.03 19.65
N GLN A 415 -8.95 -6.87 20.31
CA GLN A 415 -8.62 -8.27 20.57
C GLN A 415 -8.55 -9.12 19.30
N ILE A 416 -9.31 -8.75 18.26
CA ILE A 416 -9.16 -9.35 16.93
C ILE A 416 -7.81 -8.92 16.35
N MET A 417 -7.56 -7.61 16.23
CA MET A 417 -6.42 -7.06 15.50
C MET A 417 -5.06 -7.48 16.10
N VAL A 418 -4.92 -7.54 17.43
CA VAL A 418 -3.67 -8.00 18.09
C VAL A 418 -3.41 -9.51 17.93
N LYS A 419 -4.36 -10.27 17.40
CA LYS A 419 -4.19 -11.70 17.06
C LYS A 419 -4.00 -11.93 15.57
N LEU A 420 -4.35 -10.95 14.74
CA LEU A 420 -4.04 -10.99 13.33
C LEU A 420 -2.56 -10.66 13.12
N PRO A 421 -1.87 -11.37 12.21
CA PRO A 421 -0.53 -11.01 11.82
C PRO A 421 -0.50 -9.61 11.22
N ILE A 422 0.54 -8.86 11.53
CA ILE A 422 0.94 -7.72 10.71
C ILE A 422 1.67 -8.34 9.53
N TYR A 423 1.09 -8.19 8.34
CA TYR A 423 1.83 -8.50 7.13
C TYR A 423 2.83 -7.39 6.90
N GLU A 424 4.07 -7.75 6.68
CA GLU A 424 5.11 -6.77 6.45
C GLU A 424 5.38 -6.61 4.95
N LEU A 425 5.76 -5.40 4.57
CA LEU A 425 6.17 -5.04 3.23
C LEU A 425 7.33 -5.94 2.77
N GLY A 426 7.21 -6.49 1.56
CA GLY A 426 8.26 -7.32 0.98
C GLY A 426 8.48 -8.65 1.73
N GLU A 427 7.51 -9.14 2.51
CA GLU A 427 7.52 -10.52 3.02
C GLU A 427 7.38 -11.54 1.89
N GLY A 428 8.49 -11.87 1.22
CA GLY A 428 8.59 -13.05 0.36
C GLY A 428 7.37 -13.24 -0.56
N GLY A 429 7.15 -12.27 -1.45
CA GLY A 429 6.34 -12.53 -2.64
C GLY A 429 6.97 -13.62 -3.51
N PRO A 430 6.31 -14.05 -4.59
CA PRO A 430 6.88 -15.02 -5.53
C PRO A 430 8.21 -14.56 -6.18
N TYR A 431 8.69 -13.36 -5.87
CA TYR A 431 9.99 -12.83 -6.28
C TYR A 431 11.13 -13.51 -5.54
N ASP A 432 11.46 -14.69 -6.04
CA ASP A 432 12.79 -15.24 -5.88
C ASP A 432 13.76 -14.47 -6.80
N GLU A 433 14.43 -13.44 -6.25
CA GLU A 433 15.53 -12.78 -6.97
C GLU A 433 16.70 -13.75 -7.22
N GLN A 434 16.80 -14.84 -6.45
CA GLN A 434 17.83 -15.87 -6.59
C GLN A 434 17.48 -16.85 -7.71
N GLY A 435 17.41 -16.33 -8.94
CA GLY A 435 17.18 -17.15 -10.14
C GLY A 435 16.82 -16.36 -11.40
N LYS A 436 16.46 -15.08 -11.27
CA LYS A 436 16.09 -14.25 -12.43
C LYS A 436 17.29 -13.95 -13.33
N LYS A 437 17.09 -14.11 -14.63
CA LYS A 437 17.99 -13.63 -15.66
C LYS A 437 17.44 -12.29 -16.15
N GLN A 438 18.04 -11.19 -15.75
CA GLN A 438 17.52 -9.85 -16.04
C GLN A 438 18.38 -9.11 -17.08
N PHE A 439 17.81 -8.10 -17.72
CA PHE A 439 18.53 -7.13 -18.54
C PHE A 439 18.14 -5.71 -18.11
N TYR A 440 18.93 -4.70 -18.49
CA TYR A 440 18.56 -3.30 -18.24
C TYR A 440 17.77 -2.70 -19.39
N LEU A 441 16.57 -2.21 -19.12
CA LEU A 441 15.86 -1.29 -19.99
C LEU A 441 16.25 0.15 -19.64
N TYR A 442 16.85 0.88 -20.58
CA TYR A 442 17.18 2.29 -20.43
C TYR A 442 16.18 3.17 -21.16
N ASN A 443 15.61 4.15 -20.48
CA ASN A 443 14.85 5.23 -21.08
C ASN A 443 15.79 6.35 -21.55
N TYR A 444 16.20 6.33 -22.82
CA TYR A 444 17.01 7.39 -23.44
C TYR A 444 16.15 8.52 -24.04
N THR A 445 14.86 8.57 -23.71
CA THR A 445 13.99 9.67 -24.15
C THR A 445 14.16 10.90 -23.24
N GLN A 446 13.46 11.99 -23.58
CA GLN A 446 13.37 13.20 -22.76
C GLN A 446 12.14 13.21 -21.84
N GLN A 447 11.34 12.15 -21.85
CA GLN A 447 10.10 12.02 -21.09
C GLN A 447 10.22 10.85 -20.11
N THR A 448 9.46 10.88 -19.02
CA THR A 448 9.27 9.70 -18.17
C THR A 448 8.47 8.65 -18.93
N ALA A 449 8.77 7.37 -18.75
CA ALA A 449 8.09 6.26 -19.40
C ALA A 449 7.53 5.28 -18.37
N LEU A 450 6.22 5.02 -18.40
CA LEU A 450 5.61 3.91 -17.68
C LEU A 450 6.03 2.60 -18.33
N VAL A 451 6.64 1.71 -17.56
CA VAL A 451 7.08 0.38 -17.97
C VAL A 451 6.36 -0.64 -17.11
N VAL A 452 5.49 -1.45 -17.71
CA VAL A 452 4.81 -2.58 -17.08
C VAL A 452 5.22 -3.86 -17.80
N ALA A 453 5.71 -4.84 -17.05
CA ALA A 453 6.11 -6.14 -17.57
C ALA A 453 5.67 -7.26 -16.62
N ASN A 454 5.47 -8.46 -17.16
CA ASN A 454 5.22 -9.70 -16.43
C ASN A 454 6.40 -10.67 -16.59
N ASN A 455 6.59 -11.58 -15.65
CA ASN A 455 7.55 -12.68 -15.73
C ASN A 455 7.00 -13.84 -16.59
N GLU A 456 7.78 -14.92 -16.74
CA GLU A 456 7.40 -16.10 -17.54
C GLU A 456 6.09 -16.79 -17.06
N THR A 457 5.76 -16.65 -15.78
CA THR A 457 4.52 -17.20 -15.19
C THR A 457 3.33 -16.25 -15.30
N ASN A 458 3.43 -15.18 -16.09
CA ASN A 458 2.43 -14.10 -16.22
C ASN A 458 2.14 -13.36 -14.91
N GLN A 459 3.01 -13.43 -13.91
CA GLN A 459 2.93 -12.57 -12.74
C GLN A 459 3.58 -11.24 -13.08
N ALA A 460 3.05 -10.12 -12.61
CA ALA A 460 3.67 -8.84 -12.89
C ALA A 460 5.09 -8.77 -12.28
N ASP A 461 6.04 -8.30 -13.08
CA ASP A 461 7.50 -8.20 -12.85
C ASP A 461 7.96 -6.75 -12.61
N VAL A 462 7.41 -5.82 -13.41
CA VAL A 462 7.73 -4.39 -13.39
C VAL A 462 6.44 -3.61 -13.60
N ASN A 463 6.27 -2.48 -12.91
CA ASN A 463 5.24 -1.47 -13.18
C ASN A 463 5.74 -0.13 -12.59
N GLU A 464 6.57 0.55 -13.37
CA GLU A 464 7.42 1.64 -12.89
C GLU A 464 7.53 2.79 -13.89
N PHE A 465 7.66 4.01 -13.39
CA PHE A 465 7.86 5.21 -14.21
C PHE A 465 9.34 5.52 -14.40
N VAL A 466 9.97 5.05 -15.46
CA VAL A 466 11.39 5.31 -15.72
C VAL A 466 11.61 6.75 -16.20
N LEU A 467 12.29 7.59 -15.40
CA LEU A 467 12.68 8.96 -15.74
C LEU A 467 13.57 8.99 -17.00
N ALA A 468 13.61 10.16 -17.63
CA ALA A 468 14.51 10.44 -18.74
C ALA A 468 15.98 10.15 -18.37
N GLN A 469 16.69 9.48 -19.27
CA GLN A 469 18.09 9.04 -19.12
C GLN A 469 18.31 8.05 -17.96
N ASN A 470 17.27 7.36 -17.50
CA ASN A 470 17.35 6.39 -16.42
C ASN A 470 17.12 4.94 -16.89
N ARG A 471 17.21 3.97 -15.97
CA ARG A 471 17.06 2.54 -16.28
C ARG A 471 16.30 1.76 -15.22
N ILE A 472 15.82 0.58 -15.63
CA ILE A 472 15.23 -0.43 -14.77
C ILE A 472 15.66 -1.83 -15.20
N ALA A 473 15.74 -2.78 -14.27
CA ALA A 473 15.97 -4.18 -14.57
C ALA A 473 14.65 -4.89 -14.89
N VAL A 474 14.64 -5.72 -15.94
CA VAL A 474 13.46 -6.47 -16.40
C VAL A 474 13.85 -7.93 -16.62
N ASP A 475 12.97 -8.89 -16.30
CA ASP A 475 13.20 -10.32 -16.57
C ASP A 475 13.27 -10.59 -18.08
N ILE A 476 14.33 -11.28 -18.52
CA ILE A 476 14.53 -11.66 -19.92
C ILE A 476 13.48 -12.66 -20.40
N ASN A 477 12.91 -13.45 -19.49
CA ASN A 477 11.89 -14.44 -19.82
C ASN A 477 10.46 -13.88 -19.76
N GLY A 478 10.33 -12.61 -19.40
CA GLY A 478 9.06 -11.92 -19.25
C GLY A 478 8.44 -11.41 -20.55
N GLN A 479 7.47 -10.52 -20.39
CA GLN A 479 6.75 -9.82 -21.45
C GLN A 479 6.35 -8.42 -21.00
N PHE A 480 6.51 -7.40 -21.84
CA PHE A 480 5.94 -6.07 -21.58
C PHE A 480 4.43 -6.10 -21.75
N THR A 481 3.71 -5.65 -20.73
CA THR A 481 2.26 -5.44 -20.78
C THR A 481 1.93 -4.00 -21.16
N GLN A 482 2.76 -3.05 -20.75
CA GLN A 482 2.69 -1.65 -21.18
C GLN A 482 4.10 -1.05 -21.27
N LEU A 483 4.38 -0.26 -22.30
CA LEU A 483 5.51 0.67 -22.30
C LEU A 483 5.05 1.99 -22.92
N LYS A 484 4.75 3.00 -22.10
CA LYS A 484 4.10 4.25 -22.54
C LYS A 484 4.87 5.48 -22.06
N ALA A 485 4.94 6.53 -22.86
CA ALA A 485 5.40 7.83 -22.36
C ALA A 485 4.38 8.44 -21.39
N SER A 486 4.84 9.18 -20.38
CA SER A 486 3.99 9.80 -19.34
C SER A 486 2.93 10.77 -19.90
N GLY A 487 3.15 11.35 -21.09
CA GLY A 487 2.16 12.15 -21.80
C GLY A 487 1.09 11.34 -22.54
N GLY A 488 1.07 10.01 -22.42
CA GLY A 488 0.10 9.11 -23.07
C GLY A 488 0.13 9.10 -24.61
N THR A 489 1.05 9.83 -25.22
CA THR A 489 1.08 10.10 -26.66
C THR A 489 1.65 8.93 -27.46
N TYR A 490 2.45 8.07 -26.83
CA TYR A 490 3.12 6.94 -27.46
C TYR A 490 2.97 5.68 -26.61
N ASP A 491 2.50 4.62 -27.25
CA ASP A 491 2.48 3.25 -26.72
C ASP A 491 3.48 2.42 -27.55
N CYS A 492 4.51 1.93 -26.88
CA CYS A 492 5.66 1.24 -27.45
C CYS A 492 5.68 -0.25 -27.08
N THR A 493 4.57 -0.78 -26.58
CA THR A 493 4.49 -2.12 -25.98
C THR A 493 4.86 -3.22 -26.98
N ASP A 494 4.41 -3.10 -28.22
CA ASP A 494 4.65 -4.11 -29.26
C ASP A 494 6.12 -4.11 -29.73
N GLU A 495 6.71 -2.93 -29.91
CA GLU A 495 8.12 -2.78 -30.26
C GLU A 495 9.03 -3.26 -29.12
N ALA A 496 8.65 -3.00 -27.87
CA ALA A 496 9.38 -3.47 -26.69
C ALA A 496 9.40 -5.00 -26.62
N ASN A 497 8.25 -5.65 -26.84
CA ASN A 497 8.15 -7.11 -26.88
C ASN A 497 8.92 -7.73 -28.06
N THR A 498 8.92 -7.06 -29.21
CA THR A 498 9.73 -7.48 -30.36
C THR A 498 11.23 -7.43 -30.04
N ALA A 499 11.68 -6.36 -29.39
CA ALA A 499 13.07 -6.21 -28.96
C ALA A 499 13.45 -7.22 -27.86
N LEU A 500 12.56 -7.48 -26.91
CA LEU A 500 12.74 -8.49 -25.87
C LEU A 500 12.86 -9.90 -26.46
N ALA A 501 12.01 -10.25 -27.43
CA ALA A 501 12.09 -11.53 -28.12
C ALA A 501 13.42 -11.70 -28.86
N ALA A 502 13.92 -10.65 -29.52
CA ALA A 502 15.22 -10.65 -30.18
C ALA A 502 16.37 -10.82 -29.17
N LEU A 503 16.30 -10.12 -28.03
CA LEU A 503 17.27 -10.27 -26.94
C LEU A 503 17.25 -11.70 -26.39
N LYS A 504 16.08 -12.24 -26.03
CA LYS A 504 15.92 -13.61 -25.52
C LYS A 504 16.49 -14.65 -26.48
N ALA A 505 16.25 -14.49 -27.78
CA ALA A 505 16.79 -15.38 -28.82
C ALA A 505 18.32 -15.31 -28.96
N SER A 506 18.96 -14.23 -28.49
CA SER A 506 20.42 -14.06 -28.49
C SER A 506 21.10 -14.59 -27.22
N THR A 507 20.34 -15.07 -26.24
CA THR A 507 20.86 -15.55 -24.94
C THR A 507 20.72 -17.06 -24.77
N ASP A 508 21.57 -17.65 -23.92
CA ASP A 508 21.55 -19.09 -23.61
C ASP A 508 21.70 -19.36 -22.10
N GLU A 509 21.95 -20.63 -21.73
CA GLU A 509 22.12 -21.04 -20.34
C GLU A 509 23.27 -20.31 -19.63
N THR A 510 24.29 -19.83 -20.37
CA THR A 510 25.47 -19.12 -19.86
C THR A 510 25.25 -17.62 -19.66
N TYR A 511 24.07 -17.10 -20.00
CA TYR A 511 23.71 -15.70 -19.79
C TYR A 511 23.96 -15.26 -18.35
N VAL A 512 24.71 -14.17 -18.19
CA VAL A 512 24.98 -13.52 -16.91
C VAL A 512 23.93 -12.43 -16.70
N SER A 513 23.23 -12.47 -15.57
CA SER A 513 22.21 -11.45 -15.29
C SER A 513 22.79 -10.04 -15.38
N LEU A 514 22.03 -9.13 -15.98
CA LEU A 514 22.39 -7.73 -16.24
C LEU A 514 23.61 -7.54 -17.18
N SER A 515 24.01 -8.55 -17.95
CA SER A 515 25.07 -8.41 -18.96
C SER A 515 24.61 -7.79 -20.29
N GLU A 516 23.32 -7.54 -20.45
CA GLU A 516 22.73 -6.96 -21.66
C GLU A 516 21.79 -5.81 -21.31
N GLN A 517 21.54 -4.94 -22.29
CA GLN A 517 20.63 -3.80 -22.16
C GLN A 517 19.80 -3.56 -23.43
N LEU A 518 18.60 -3.04 -23.24
CA LEU A 518 17.77 -2.44 -24.30
C LEU A 518 17.70 -0.93 -24.07
N LYS A 519 18.05 -0.14 -25.09
CA LYS A 519 17.92 1.31 -25.05
C LYS A 519 16.64 1.72 -25.79
N PHE A 520 15.69 2.24 -25.04
CA PHE A 520 14.45 2.79 -25.55
C PHE A 520 14.61 4.27 -25.91
N LYS A 521 14.26 4.66 -27.15
CA LYS A 521 14.31 6.04 -27.66
C LYS A 521 13.10 6.36 -28.54
N PHE A 522 12.80 7.65 -28.66
CA PHE A 522 11.89 8.16 -29.69
C PHE A 522 12.71 8.72 -30.85
N GLU A 523 12.59 8.10 -32.02
CA GLU A 523 13.17 8.60 -33.27
C GLU A 523 12.04 8.80 -34.30
N ASN A 524 11.89 10.01 -34.82
CA ASN A 524 10.87 10.36 -35.83
C ASN A 524 9.42 9.99 -35.43
N ASN A 525 9.05 10.19 -34.16
CA ASN A 525 7.75 9.79 -33.59
C ASN A 525 7.47 8.27 -33.60
N VAL A 526 8.51 7.44 -33.68
CA VAL A 526 8.43 5.99 -33.60
C VAL A 526 9.26 5.48 -32.43
N CYS A 527 8.74 4.46 -31.74
CA CYS A 527 9.45 3.78 -30.67
C CYS A 527 10.60 2.95 -31.25
N THR A 528 11.81 3.18 -30.77
CA THR A 528 13.01 2.47 -31.24
C THR A 528 13.73 1.82 -30.07
N PHE A 529 14.22 0.61 -30.31
CA PHE A 529 14.95 -0.19 -29.33
C PHE A 529 16.28 -0.64 -29.92
N GLU A 530 17.35 -0.32 -29.20
CA GLU A 530 18.72 -0.72 -29.56
C GLU A 530 19.23 -1.69 -28.49
N HIS A 531 19.52 -2.92 -28.90
CA HIS A 531 20.18 -3.91 -28.05
C HIS A 531 21.70 -3.68 -28.03
N GLY A 532 22.32 -3.82 -26.87
CA GLY A 532 23.77 -3.92 -26.79
C GLY A 532 24.26 -4.50 -25.47
N PRO A 533 25.57 -4.79 -25.37
CA PRO A 533 26.17 -5.34 -24.18
C PRO A 533 26.12 -4.33 -23.03
N HIS A 534 25.98 -4.86 -21.82
CA HIS A 534 26.17 -4.16 -20.56
C HIS A 534 27.30 -4.84 -19.79
N THR A 535 28.17 -4.07 -19.13
CA THR A 535 29.18 -4.69 -18.27
C THR A 535 28.49 -5.05 -16.96
N PRO A 536 28.40 -6.35 -16.57
CA PRO A 536 27.85 -6.69 -15.28
C PRO A 536 28.61 -5.96 -14.19
N PRO A 537 27.95 -5.43 -13.15
CA PRO A 537 28.66 -4.88 -12.01
C PRO A 537 29.60 -5.94 -11.43
N PRO A 538 30.84 -5.57 -11.02
CA PRO A 538 31.75 -6.53 -10.40
C PRO A 538 31.11 -7.13 -9.15
N PRO A 539 31.42 -8.39 -8.80
CA PRO A 539 30.89 -9.01 -7.59
C PRO A 539 31.21 -8.15 -6.38
N VAL A 540 30.18 -7.83 -5.60
CA VAL A 540 30.33 -6.99 -4.42
C VAL A 540 30.96 -7.84 -3.31
N LYS A 541 31.97 -7.27 -2.65
CA LYS A 541 32.67 -7.94 -1.55
C LYS A 541 31.75 -8.01 -0.33
N ASP A 542 31.77 -9.13 0.40
CA ASP A 542 30.98 -9.29 1.63
C ASP A 542 31.11 -8.09 2.57
N GLY A 543 29.96 -7.58 3.03
CA GLY A 543 29.86 -6.43 3.93
C GLY A 543 29.96 -5.07 3.23
N TYR A 544 30.25 -5.01 1.92
CA TYR A 544 30.13 -3.78 1.14
C TYR A 544 28.71 -3.58 0.65
N TRP A 545 28.38 -2.33 0.34
CA TRP A 545 27.13 -1.98 -0.31
C TRP A 545 27.00 -2.70 -1.66
N ASP A 546 25.92 -3.46 -1.80
CA ASP A 546 25.53 -4.13 -3.03
C ASP A 546 24.24 -3.49 -3.56
N PRO A 547 24.29 -2.79 -4.72
CA PRO A 547 23.12 -2.16 -5.31
C PRO A 547 22.05 -3.15 -5.77
N SER A 548 22.36 -4.45 -5.82
CA SER A 548 21.44 -5.53 -6.18
C SER A 548 20.95 -6.34 -4.98
N GLN A 549 21.48 -6.10 -3.78
CA GLN A 549 21.10 -6.85 -2.59
C GLN A 549 19.87 -6.24 -1.94
N LEU A 550 18.95 -7.11 -1.50
CA LEU A 550 17.89 -6.75 -0.58
C LEU A 550 18.44 -6.61 0.86
N TYR A 551 18.24 -5.43 1.48
CA TYR A 551 18.54 -5.17 2.89
C TYR A 551 17.26 -5.21 3.71
N ASN A 552 16.84 -6.44 4.03
CA ASN A 552 15.55 -6.73 4.64
C ASN A 552 15.51 -6.68 6.17
N GLN A 553 16.62 -6.36 6.84
CA GLN A 553 16.65 -6.24 8.30
C GLN A 553 17.11 -4.82 8.69
N PRO A 554 16.24 -4.02 9.34
CA PRO A 554 16.67 -2.82 10.04
C PRO A 554 17.92 -3.08 10.90
N GLY A 555 18.92 -2.20 10.80
CA GLY A 555 20.16 -2.30 11.57
C GLY A 555 21.31 -3.05 10.87
N GLN A 556 21.11 -3.61 9.67
CA GLN A 556 22.19 -4.12 8.82
C GLN A 556 23.20 -3.03 8.49
N VAL A 557 24.48 -3.42 8.47
CA VAL A 557 25.61 -2.51 8.24
C VAL A 557 26.29 -2.86 6.92
N VAL A 558 26.57 -1.84 6.12
CA VAL A 558 27.28 -1.94 4.84
C VAL A 558 28.42 -0.93 4.77
N ILE A 559 29.45 -1.24 4.00
CA ILE A 559 30.56 -0.32 3.68
C ILE A 559 30.33 0.25 2.28
N ASP A 560 30.23 1.57 2.14
CA ASP A 560 30.29 2.19 0.81
C ASP A 560 31.71 2.11 0.27
N ALA A 561 31.89 1.49 -0.90
CA ALA A 561 33.19 1.39 -1.55
C ALA A 561 33.70 2.75 -2.04
N ILE A 562 32.85 3.76 -2.23
CA ILE A 562 33.24 5.07 -2.77
C ILE A 562 33.84 5.96 -1.69
N ASP A 563 33.17 6.14 -0.55
CA ASP A 563 33.68 6.98 0.53
C ASP A 563 34.36 6.20 1.67
N CYS A 564 34.31 4.86 1.62
CA CYS A 564 34.85 3.95 2.61
C CYS A 564 34.24 4.10 4.02
N HIS A 565 33.00 4.56 4.18
CA HIS A 565 32.33 4.59 5.48
C HIS A 565 31.32 3.46 5.67
N GLU A 566 31.05 3.17 6.93
CA GLU A 566 30.02 2.24 7.35
C GLU A 566 28.69 2.96 7.53
N TYR A 567 27.65 2.37 6.98
CA TYR A 567 26.29 2.84 7.03
C TYR A 567 25.40 1.74 7.57
N ARG A 568 24.49 2.11 8.47
CA ARG A 568 23.45 1.24 9.01
C ARG A 568 22.11 1.61 8.39
N ASN A 569 21.35 0.66 7.87
CA ASN A 569 19.97 0.95 7.46
C ASN A 569 19.08 1.07 8.70
N GLU A 570 18.11 1.96 8.64
CA GLU A 570 17.08 2.08 9.66
C GLU A 570 15.87 1.20 9.30
N TRP A 571 15.61 0.92 8.01
CA TRP A 571 14.41 0.23 7.51
C TRP A 571 14.74 -0.85 6.46
N TYR A 572 13.73 -1.66 6.10
CA TYR A 572 13.76 -2.48 4.88
C TYR A 572 14.01 -1.60 3.66
N ILE A 573 14.99 -1.96 2.83
CA ILE A 573 15.29 -1.28 1.58
C ILE A 573 15.83 -2.29 0.57
N VAL A 574 15.29 -2.28 -0.63
CA VAL A 574 15.88 -3.03 -1.75
C VAL A 574 17.11 -2.25 -2.24
N GLY A 575 18.14 -2.95 -2.72
CA GLY A 575 19.39 -2.34 -3.15
C GLY A 575 19.20 -1.23 -4.20
N GLY A 576 20.19 -0.35 -4.31
CA GLY A 576 20.18 0.73 -5.28
C GLY A 576 21.38 1.66 -5.17
N ASN A 577 21.15 2.96 -5.03
CA ASN A 577 22.22 3.93 -4.89
C ASN A 577 22.97 3.68 -3.58
N ALA A 578 24.30 3.75 -3.66
CA ALA A 578 25.13 3.55 -2.49
C ALA A 578 24.75 4.53 -1.37
N PRO A 579 24.73 4.06 -0.11
CA PRO A 579 24.62 4.97 1.01
C PRO A 579 25.81 5.93 0.96
N SER A 580 25.57 7.15 1.39
CA SER A 580 26.54 8.23 1.28
C SER A 580 26.43 9.16 2.48
N LYS A 581 27.44 10.02 2.65
CA LYS A 581 27.38 11.06 3.68
C LYS A 581 26.11 11.91 3.54
N ALA A 582 25.70 12.25 2.32
CA ALA A 582 24.48 13.00 2.07
C ALA A 582 23.24 12.24 2.56
N PHE A 583 23.09 10.95 2.19
CA PHE A 583 22.01 10.09 2.67
C PHE A 583 22.02 9.91 4.19
N SER A 584 23.19 9.93 4.82
CA SER A 584 23.30 9.78 6.28
C SER A 584 23.06 11.02 7.09
N LEU A 585 23.28 12.19 6.48
CA LEU A 585 22.98 13.48 7.07
C LEU A 585 21.53 13.88 6.83
N ASP A 586 20.89 13.23 5.86
CA ASP A 586 19.46 13.29 5.70
C ASP A 586 18.79 12.70 6.95
N PRO A 587 18.07 13.50 7.75
CA PRO A 587 17.32 13.00 8.90
C PRO A 587 16.29 11.94 8.48
N TRP A 588 15.94 11.89 7.20
CA TRP A 588 14.87 11.12 6.59
C TRP A 588 15.37 9.96 5.74
N GLY A 589 16.66 9.94 5.41
CA GLY A 589 17.27 8.90 4.61
C GLY A 589 17.19 7.55 5.33
N VAL A 590 17.28 6.46 4.58
CA VAL A 590 17.26 5.11 5.19
C VAL A 590 18.59 4.76 5.87
N TRP A 591 19.68 5.44 5.51
CA TRP A 591 21.03 5.10 5.96
C TRP A 591 21.53 6.04 7.05
N ARG A 592 22.22 5.52 8.06
CA ARG A 592 22.90 6.29 9.11
C ARG A 592 24.37 5.93 9.14
N ARG A 593 25.23 6.93 9.04
CA ARG A 593 26.69 6.74 9.10
C ARG A 593 27.07 6.39 10.54
N ILE A 594 27.79 5.29 10.70
CA ILE A 594 28.13 4.75 12.03
C ILE A 594 29.38 5.43 12.59
N SER A 595 30.28 5.86 11.71
CA SER A 595 31.59 6.39 12.08
C SER A 595 32.03 7.54 11.18
N GLU A 596 32.63 8.57 11.79
CA GLU A 596 33.32 9.65 11.09
C GLU A 596 34.65 9.22 10.43
N ARG A 597 35.22 8.10 10.87
CA ARG A 597 36.46 7.55 10.30
C ARG A 597 36.13 6.53 9.20
N PRO A 598 36.82 6.58 8.05
CA PRO A 598 36.68 5.56 7.02
C PRO A 598 37.13 4.18 7.55
N ASN A 599 36.45 3.14 7.11
CA ASN A 599 36.78 1.75 7.34
C ASN A 599 38.17 1.43 6.76
N SER A 600 39.06 0.93 7.62
CA SER A 600 40.47 0.67 7.27
C SER A 600 40.65 -0.45 6.25
N ALA A 601 39.72 -1.41 6.19
CA ALA A 601 39.76 -2.48 5.18
C ALA A 601 39.47 -1.90 3.78
N CYS A 602 38.47 -1.03 3.65
CA CYS A 602 38.18 -0.34 2.38
C CYS A 602 39.31 0.53 1.88
N LEU A 603 39.96 1.28 2.78
CA LEU A 603 41.15 2.06 2.41
C LEU A 603 42.30 1.16 1.91
N SER A 604 42.48 -0.01 2.53
CA SER A 604 43.53 -0.97 2.16
C SER A 604 43.21 -1.66 0.82
N ASP A 605 41.94 -1.97 0.57
CA ASP A 605 41.47 -2.53 -0.70
C ASP A 605 41.69 -1.55 -1.86
N LYS A 606 41.51 -0.25 -1.64
CA LYS A 606 41.78 0.80 -2.64
C LYS A 606 43.26 1.01 -2.97
N THR A 607 44.16 0.70 -2.05
CA THR A 607 45.61 0.85 -2.29
C THR A 607 46.24 -0.31 -3.05
N ASN A 608 45.51 -1.41 -3.23
CA ASN A 608 46.00 -2.65 -3.86
C ASN A 608 45.38 -2.94 -5.25
N ASN A 609 44.51 -2.06 -5.75
CA ASN A 609 44.01 -2.00 -7.13
C ASN A 609 44.60 -0.76 -7.82
#